data_AF-A0A6J5UVL8-F1
#
_entry.id   AF-A0A6J5UVL8-F1
#
_cell.length_a   1.000
_cell.length_b   1.000
_cell.length_c   1.000
_cell.angle_alpha   90.00
_cell.angle_beta   90.00
_cell.angle_gamma   90.00
#
_symmetry.space_group_name_H-M   'P 1'
#
loop_
_entity.id
_entity.type
_entity.pdbx_description
1 polymer ?
#
loop_
_entity_poly.entity_id
_entity_poly.type
_entity_poly.pdbx_seq_one_letter_code
_entity_poly.pdbx_strand_id
1 'polypeptide(L)'
;MATVLNFSGKTPSQRMCLKPMAGPAISSMAIKRTCQFEQNKRDALQHCIYVKRKAENKQLNDHRLFPVMAAVQRSSGIYPSSPSPSDTIKKFYKCINEKNLKQLGDYISEDCYIEECSFNTPLQGKKEVMNFFEQLITGMGQNVKFCIQRVCEGDELIGAANWHMEWKDKQIPYTRGCSFFEFSKKGEKIILKKAQIVIESPIKPGTVVLSLLKTVTALFDGFPKTTDWFLKSPHIVFQWLWKIYTILFAPIVDSYLRLWSLAARLLSYAYYIVLYIAKFFFK
;
A
#
# COMPACT_ATOMS: atom_id res chain seq x y z
N MET A 1 10.88 -32.37 62.79
CA MET A 1 10.56 -33.74 62.36
C MET A 1 11.09 -33.93 60.95
N ALA A 2 12.19 -34.67 60.84
CA ALA A 2 12.83 -35.00 59.57
C ALA A 2 12.08 -36.18 58.92
N THR A 3 11.90 -36.14 57.60
CA THR A 3 11.57 -37.33 56.81
C THR A 3 12.71 -37.55 55.84
N VAL A 4 13.53 -38.56 56.15
CA VAL A 4 14.59 -39.10 55.31
C VAL A 4 14.01 -40.35 54.65
N LEU A 5 14.03 -40.42 53.32
CA LEU A 5 13.79 -41.66 52.58
C LEU A 5 15.04 -42.01 51.77
N ASN A 6 15.69 -43.07 52.24
CA ASN A 6 16.81 -43.77 51.62
C ASN A 6 16.34 -44.54 50.39
N PHE A 7 17.14 -44.53 49.31
CA PHE A 7 17.08 -45.57 48.29
C PHE A 7 18.42 -46.30 48.24
N SER A 8 18.34 -47.60 48.56
CA SER A 8 19.42 -48.58 48.56
C SER A 8 19.53 -49.19 47.16
N GLY A 9 20.76 -49.24 46.63
CA GLY A 9 21.07 -49.96 45.40
C GLY A 9 21.47 -51.41 45.67
N LYS A 10 21.18 -52.30 44.73
CA LYS A 10 22.11 -53.31 44.19
C LYS A 10 21.48 -54.09 43.03
N THR A 11 22.24 -54.13 41.94
CA THR A 11 22.09 -55.00 40.75
C THR A 11 22.45 -56.45 41.07
N PRO A 12 22.12 -57.37 40.13
CA PRO A 12 23.16 -58.28 39.66
C PRO A 12 23.29 -58.35 38.13
N SER A 13 24.54 -58.60 37.76
CA SER A 13 25.17 -58.74 36.45
C SER A 13 24.81 -60.03 35.72
N GLN A 14 24.79 -60.00 34.37
CA GLN A 14 25.34 -61.08 33.54
C GLN A 14 25.79 -60.57 32.15
N ARG A 15 26.74 -61.31 31.58
CA ARG A 15 27.84 -60.90 30.67
C ARG A 15 27.49 -60.75 29.18
N MET A 16 28.40 -60.01 28.52
CA MET A 16 28.56 -59.66 27.11
C MET A 16 28.55 -60.82 26.08
N CYS A 17 28.11 -60.51 24.86
CA CYS A 17 28.86 -60.89 23.65
C CYS A 17 28.70 -59.80 22.55
N LEU A 18 29.82 -59.37 21.98
CA LEU A 18 29.98 -58.34 20.94
C LEU A 18 30.21 -59.00 19.57
N LYS A 19 29.61 -58.44 18.50
CA LYS A 19 30.15 -58.18 17.12
C LYS A 19 29.01 -58.12 16.08
N PRO A 20 29.21 -57.58 14.86
CA PRO A 20 29.30 -56.14 14.54
C PRO A 20 28.28 -55.76 13.44
N MET A 21 27.95 -54.48 13.24
CA MET A 21 27.38 -54.04 11.96
C MET A 21 28.14 -52.85 11.39
N ALA A 22 28.59 -53.07 10.16
CA ALA A 22 29.43 -52.22 9.35
C ALA A 22 28.73 -50.92 8.99
N GLY A 23 29.41 -49.80 9.24
CA GLY A 23 29.17 -48.57 8.49
C GLY A 23 30.07 -48.54 7.26
N PRO A 24 29.60 -48.03 6.11
CA PRO A 24 30.47 -47.47 5.09
C PRO A 24 30.49 -45.94 5.30
N ALA A 25 31.63 -45.37 5.68
CA ALA A 25 32.76 -45.00 4.83
C ALA A 25 32.48 -43.73 4.00
N ILE A 26 33.12 -42.65 4.45
CA ILE A 26 33.27 -41.38 3.74
C ILE A 26 34.07 -41.66 2.46
N SER A 27 33.44 -41.50 1.29
CA SER A 27 34.13 -41.38 0.01
C SER A 27 33.84 -40.02 -0.60
N SER A 28 34.90 -39.22 -0.73
CA SER A 28 34.98 -37.99 -1.50
C SER A 28 34.68 -38.25 -2.98
N MET A 29 33.72 -37.54 -3.58
CA MET A 29 33.71 -37.30 -5.04
C MET A 29 33.05 -35.97 -5.42
N ALA A 30 33.88 -35.09 -5.98
CA ALA A 30 33.66 -34.07 -7.01
C ALA A 30 32.29 -33.35 -7.10
N ILE A 31 32.31 -32.07 -6.72
CA ILE A 31 31.30 -31.07 -7.09
C ILE A 31 31.31 -30.88 -8.62
N LYS A 32 30.31 -31.44 -9.32
CA LYS A 32 29.97 -31.04 -10.68
C LYS A 32 29.22 -29.70 -10.62
N ARG A 33 29.88 -28.61 -11.01
CA ARG A 33 29.19 -27.38 -11.44
C ARG A 33 28.51 -27.68 -12.78
N THR A 34 27.18 -27.71 -12.80
CA THR A 34 26.40 -27.57 -14.02
C THR A 34 25.58 -26.28 -13.93
N CYS A 35 25.92 -25.34 -14.82
CA CYS A 35 25.25 -24.05 -15.00
C CYS A 35 23.75 -24.22 -15.26
N GLN A 36 22.92 -23.77 -14.31
CA GLN A 36 21.46 -23.59 -14.50
C GLN A 36 21.08 -22.19 -15.02
N PHE A 37 22.06 -21.35 -15.40
CA PHE A 37 21.81 -19.95 -15.74
C PHE A 37 21.11 -19.76 -17.11
N GLU A 38 21.21 -20.72 -18.02
CA GLU A 38 20.56 -20.66 -19.35
C GLU A 38 19.12 -21.18 -19.38
N GLN A 39 18.71 -22.01 -18.40
CA GLN A 39 17.31 -22.48 -18.30
C GLN A 39 16.36 -21.36 -17.85
N ASN A 40 16.80 -20.54 -16.87
CA ASN A 40 16.00 -19.43 -16.36
C ASN A 40 15.65 -18.36 -17.42
N LYS A 41 16.50 -18.15 -18.44
CA LYS A 41 16.18 -17.22 -19.54
C LYS A 41 15.06 -17.75 -20.44
N ARG A 42 15.04 -19.07 -20.70
CA ARG A 42 13.99 -19.68 -21.54
C ARG A 42 12.66 -19.72 -20.79
N ASP A 43 12.68 -19.98 -19.49
CA ASP A 43 11.49 -20.01 -18.64
C ASP A 43 10.91 -18.60 -18.44
N ALA A 44 11.78 -17.58 -18.26
CA ALA A 44 11.35 -16.18 -18.22
C ALA A 44 10.78 -15.70 -19.56
N LEU A 45 11.38 -16.10 -20.68
CA LEU A 45 10.87 -15.77 -22.02
C LEU A 45 9.56 -16.49 -22.32
N GLN A 46 9.42 -17.78 -21.97
CA GLN A 46 8.17 -18.53 -22.09
C GLN A 46 7.07 -17.93 -21.19
N HIS A 47 7.41 -17.52 -19.98
CA HIS A 47 6.49 -16.82 -19.09
C HIS A 47 6.08 -15.45 -19.65
N CYS A 48 7.01 -14.67 -20.21
CA CYS A 48 6.69 -13.40 -20.89
C CYS A 48 5.83 -13.61 -22.14
N ILE A 49 6.09 -14.63 -22.96
CA ILE A 49 5.27 -14.97 -24.14
C ILE A 49 3.88 -15.45 -23.70
N TYR A 50 3.79 -16.24 -22.64
CA TYR A 50 2.52 -16.68 -22.06
C TYR A 50 1.70 -15.51 -21.51
N VAL A 51 2.33 -14.59 -20.79
CA VAL A 51 1.68 -13.36 -20.28
C VAL A 51 1.23 -12.47 -21.42
N LYS A 52 2.03 -12.33 -22.48
CA LYS A 52 1.66 -11.54 -23.67
C LYS A 52 0.48 -12.14 -24.42
N ARG A 53 0.47 -13.46 -24.66
CA ARG A 53 -0.69 -14.17 -25.24
C ARG A 53 -1.92 -14.11 -24.34
N LYS A 54 -1.76 -14.14 -23.01
CA LYS A 54 -2.87 -13.97 -22.07
C LYS A 54 -3.43 -12.54 -22.09
N ALA A 55 -2.58 -11.53 -22.30
CA ALA A 55 -3.01 -10.14 -22.47
C ALA A 55 -3.71 -9.91 -23.83
N GLU A 56 -3.19 -10.46 -24.91
CA GLU A 56 -3.79 -10.42 -26.25
C GLU A 56 -5.13 -11.19 -26.29
N ASN A 57 -5.22 -12.38 -25.68
CA ASN A 57 -6.48 -13.12 -25.54
C ASN A 57 -7.47 -12.43 -24.60
N LYS A 58 -7.00 -11.63 -23.61
CA LYS A 58 -7.88 -10.81 -22.77
C LYS A 58 -8.44 -9.62 -23.55
N GLN A 59 -7.65 -9.03 -24.45
CA GLN A 59 -8.13 -8.02 -25.41
C GLN A 59 -9.14 -8.60 -26.41
N LEU A 60 -8.94 -9.85 -26.87
CA LEU A 60 -9.87 -10.51 -27.79
C LEU A 60 -11.18 -10.97 -27.09
N ASN A 61 -11.12 -11.31 -25.79
CA ASN A 61 -12.30 -11.70 -24.99
C ASN A 61 -13.11 -10.51 -24.45
N ASP A 62 -12.60 -9.27 -24.50
CA ASP A 62 -13.40 -8.08 -24.17
C ASP A 62 -14.52 -7.80 -25.21
N HIS A 63 -14.57 -8.59 -26.30
CA HIS A 63 -15.69 -8.64 -27.24
C HIS A 63 -16.70 -9.77 -26.97
N ARG A 64 -16.54 -10.55 -25.89
CA ARG A 64 -17.56 -11.50 -25.42
C ARG A 64 -18.24 -10.96 -24.17
N LEU A 65 -19.34 -10.26 -24.45
CA LEU A 65 -20.42 -9.89 -23.53
C LEU A 65 -20.70 -11.04 -22.54
N PHE A 66 -20.56 -10.75 -21.24
CA PHE A 66 -21.27 -11.50 -20.22
C PHE A 66 -22.69 -10.90 -20.11
N PRO A 67 -23.77 -11.66 -20.36
CA PRO A 67 -25.11 -11.16 -20.12
C PRO A 67 -25.34 -11.20 -18.61
N VAL A 68 -25.21 -10.04 -17.95
CA VAL A 68 -25.77 -9.87 -16.61
C VAL A 68 -27.26 -9.64 -16.80
N MET A 69 -28.09 -10.50 -16.20
CA MET A 69 -29.54 -10.38 -16.26
C MET A 69 -29.98 -9.07 -15.60
N ALA A 70 -30.25 -8.06 -16.42
CA ALA A 70 -31.02 -6.90 -16.02
C ALA A 70 -32.48 -7.34 -15.86
N ALA A 71 -33.01 -7.23 -14.64
CA ALA A 71 -34.44 -7.33 -14.43
C ALA A 71 -35.12 -6.21 -15.24
N VAL A 72 -35.92 -6.60 -16.24
CA VAL A 72 -36.73 -5.69 -17.05
C VAL A 72 -37.76 -5.03 -16.14
N GLN A 73 -37.52 -3.79 -15.73
CA GLN A 73 -38.58 -2.90 -15.29
C GLN A 73 -39.29 -2.36 -16.53
N ARG A 74 -40.51 -2.86 -16.73
CA ARG A 74 -41.45 -2.36 -17.74
C ARG A 74 -41.72 -0.88 -17.48
N SER A 75 -41.71 -0.08 -18.54
CA SER A 75 -42.02 1.35 -18.51
C SER A 75 -43.47 1.58 -18.09
N SER A 76 -43.67 2.44 -17.10
CA SER A 76 -44.93 3.19 -16.94
C SER A 76 -44.69 4.46 -16.13
N GLY A 77 -44.83 5.62 -16.79
CA GLY A 77 -44.91 6.95 -16.16
C GLY A 77 -43.62 7.76 -16.21
N ILE A 78 -43.62 8.87 -16.97
CA ILE A 78 -42.64 9.95 -16.82
C ILE A 78 -43.00 10.68 -15.52
N TYR A 79 -42.58 10.12 -14.40
CA TYR A 79 -42.35 10.87 -13.17
C TYR A 79 -40.85 11.16 -13.11
N PRO A 80 -40.39 12.34 -12.67
CA PRO A 80 -38.97 12.54 -12.41
C PRO A 80 -38.55 11.48 -11.40
N SER A 81 -37.78 10.49 -11.86
CA SER A 81 -37.24 9.45 -11.03
C SER A 81 -36.48 10.12 -9.89
N SER A 82 -36.76 9.71 -8.65
CA SER A 82 -36.00 10.16 -7.49
C SER A 82 -34.50 10.06 -7.79
N PRO A 83 -33.68 11.06 -7.45
CA PRO A 83 -32.26 11.04 -7.79
C PRO A 83 -31.63 9.72 -7.32
N SER A 84 -30.85 9.08 -8.17
CA SER A 84 -30.07 7.89 -7.82
C SER A 84 -28.65 8.30 -7.37
N PRO A 85 -27.99 7.51 -6.50
CA PRO A 85 -26.56 7.61 -6.26
C PRO A 85 -25.73 7.68 -7.55
N SER A 86 -26.01 6.82 -8.54
CA SER A 86 -25.29 6.82 -9.83
C SER A 86 -25.40 8.16 -10.56
N ASP A 87 -26.60 8.75 -10.63
CA ASP A 87 -26.80 10.05 -11.25
C ASP A 87 -26.15 11.19 -10.46
N THR A 88 -26.16 11.07 -9.12
CA THR A 88 -25.52 12.04 -8.23
C THR A 88 -24.01 12.05 -8.42
N ILE A 89 -23.38 10.86 -8.54
CA ILE A 89 -21.96 10.71 -8.85
C ILE A 89 -21.61 11.37 -10.19
N LYS A 90 -22.41 11.12 -11.25
CA LYS A 90 -22.17 11.74 -12.56
C LYS A 90 -22.27 13.26 -12.49
N LYS A 91 -23.27 13.79 -11.79
CA LYS A 91 -23.44 15.24 -11.57
C LYS A 91 -22.30 15.83 -10.76
N PHE A 92 -21.82 15.13 -9.74
CA PHE A 92 -20.69 15.52 -8.91
C PHE A 92 -19.42 15.72 -9.75
N TYR A 93 -19.02 14.70 -10.53
CA TYR A 93 -17.85 14.83 -11.42
C TYR A 93 -18.05 15.84 -12.54
N LYS A 94 -19.29 15.99 -13.04
CA LYS A 94 -19.62 17.06 -13.98
C LYS A 94 -19.33 18.44 -13.40
N CYS A 95 -19.76 18.71 -12.16
CA CYS A 95 -19.47 19.98 -11.48
C CYS A 95 -17.97 20.24 -11.36
N ILE A 96 -17.17 19.21 -11.02
CA ILE A 96 -15.71 19.30 -10.96
C ILE A 96 -15.11 19.64 -12.33
N ASN A 97 -15.51 18.89 -13.38
CA ASN A 97 -15.01 19.10 -14.75
C ASN A 97 -15.37 20.47 -15.34
N GLU A 98 -16.54 21.00 -14.96
CA GLU A 98 -17.03 22.32 -15.33
C GLU A 98 -16.50 23.44 -14.43
N LYS A 99 -15.70 23.11 -13.41
CA LYS A 99 -15.15 24.04 -12.42
C LYS A 99 -16.24 24.82 -11.65
N ASN A 100 -17.42 24.23 -11.50
CA ASN A 100 -18.57 24.87 -10.87
C ASN A 100 -18.60 24.57 -9.36
N LEU A 101 -17.75 25.27 -8.59
CA LEU A 101 -17.67 25.12 -7.13
C LEU A 101 -18.99 25.41 -6.42
N LYS A 102 -19.76 26.39 -6.91
CA LYS A 102 -21.06 26.75 -6.33
C LYS A 102 -22.02 25.58 -6.37
N GLN A 103 -22.18 24.97 -7.55
CA GLN A 103 -23.05 23.82 -7.74
C GLN A 103 -22.50 22.56 -7.03
N LEU A 104 -21.18 22.39 -6.99
CA LEU A 104 -20.55 21.30 -6.24
C LEU A 104 -20.91 21.36 -4.75
N GLY A 105 -20.89 22.55 -4.16
CA GLY A 105 -21.24 22.78 -2.76
C GLY A 105 -22.68 22.40 -2.39
N ASP A 106 -23.61 22.41 -3.35
CA ASP A 106 -24.99 21.98 -3.13
C ASP A 106 -25.12 20.46 -2.93
N TYR A 107 -24.13 19.69 -3.39
CA TYR A 107 -24.08 18.24 -3.25
C TYR A 107 -23.27 17.79 -2.04
N ILE A 108 -22.69 18.69 -1.24
CA ILE A 108 -21.83 18.32 -0.11
C ILE A 108 -22.55 18.59 1.21
N SER A 109 -22.65 17.57 2.07
CA SER A 109 -23.23 17.70 3.40
C SER A 109 -22.36 18.58 4.30
N GLU A 110 -22.96 19.18 5.33
CA GLU A 110 -22.24 20.07 6.26
C GLU A 110 -21.15 19.32 7.04
N ASP A 111 -21.43 18.06 7.38
CA ASP A 111 -20.58 17.11 8.10
C ASP A 111 -19.78 16.17 7.19
N CYS A 112 -19.61 16.52 5.91
CA CYS A 112 -19.01 15.63 4.91
C CYS A 112 -17.60 15.17 5.32
N TYR A 113 -17.31 13.89 5.11
CA TYR A 113 -16.05 13.26 5.46
C TYR A 113 -15.39 12.64 4.23
N ILE A 114 -14.17 13.07 3.89
CA ILE A 114 -13.43 12.51 2.75
C ILE A 114 -12.12 11.90 3.23
N GLU A 115 -11.99 10.60 3.00
CA GLU A 115 -10.72 9.87 3.15
C GLU A 115 -10.08 9.74 1.77
N GLU A 116 -9.12 10.60 1.46
CA GLU A 116 -8.28 10.46 0.28
C GLU A 116 -6.94 9.87 0.73
N CYS A 117 -6.59 8.70 0.19
CA CYS A 117 -5.52 7.85 0.71
C CYS A 117 -4.10 8.42 0.52
N SER A 118 -3.94 9.56 -0.12
CA SER A 118 -2.66 10.27 -0.26
C SER A 118 -2.43 11.28 0.87
N PHE A 119 -3.45 11.62 1.66
CA PHE A 119 -3.32 12.47 2.85
C PHE A 119 -3.24 11.63 4.14
N ASN A 120 -2.47 12.12 5.12
CA ASN A 120 -2.31 11.46 6.42
C ASN A 120 -3.56 11.56 7.31
N THR A 121 -4.39 12.57 7.07
CA THR A 121 -5.62 12.84 7.83
C THR A 121 -6.79 13.02 6.87
N PRO A 122 -7.96 12.48 7.18
CA PRO A 122 -9.17 12.73 6.42
C PRO A 122 -9.56 14.21 6.43
N LEU A 123 -10.22 14.66 5.36
CA LEU A 123 -10.82 15.99 5.26
C LEU A 123 -12.18 15.96 5.96
N GLN A 124 -12.45 16.90 6.86
CA GLN A 124 -13.65 16.88 7.70
C GLN A 124 -14.46 18.18 7.61
N GLY A 125 -15.74 18.01 7.34
CA GLY A 125 -16.71 19.09 7.22
C GLY A 125 -16.65 19.80 5.86
N LYS A 126 -17.78 20.40 5.50
CA LYS A 126 -17.97 21.03 4.18
C LYS A 126 -16.91 22.07 3.82
N LYS A 127 -16.47 22.88 4.79
CA LYS A 127 -15.49 23.95 4.54
C LYS A 127 -14.16 23.38 4.05
N GLU A 128 -13.63 22.38 4.74
CA GLU A 128 -12.35 21.75 4.39
C GLU A 128 -12.46 20.99 3.07
N VAL A 129 -13.54 20.23 2.89
CA VAL A 129 -13.85 19.50 1.66
C VAL A 129 -13.95 20.45 0.45
N MET A 130 -14.65 21.58 0.59
CA MET A 130 -14.77 22.56 -0.49
C MET A 130 -13.43 23.22 -0.83
N ASN A 131 -12.61 23.54 0.18
CA ASN A 131 -11.25 24.08 -0.04
C ASN A 131 -10.35 23.07 -0.78
N PHE A 132 -10.46 21.78 -0.47
CA PHE A 132 -9.79 20.73 -1.25
C PHE A 132 -10.23 20.71 -2.70
N PHE A 133 -11.54 20.76 -2.98
CA PHE A 133 -12.04 20.77 -4.35
C PHE A 133 -11.67 22.04 -5.12
N GLU A 134 -11.60 23.18 -4.44
CA GLU A 134 -11.09 24.43 -5.03
C GLU A 134 -9.63 24.29 -5.47
N GLN A 135 -8.77 23.74 -4.61
CA GLN A 135 -7.37 23.47 -4.95
C GLN A 135 -7.24 22.45 -6.09
N LEU A 136 -8.05 21.38 -6.06
CA LEU A 136 -8.08 20.37 -7.13
C LEU A 136 -8.47 20.99 -8.47
N ILE A 137 -9.58 21.72 -8.51
CA ILE A 137 -10.08 22.38 -9.73
C ILE A 137 -9.07 23.40 -10.26
N THR A 138 -8.42 24.15 -9.37
CA THR A 138 -7.34 25.08 -9.73
C THR A 138 -6.15 24.33 -10.35
N GLY A 139 -5.72 23.23 -9.74
CA GLY A 139 -4.61 22.40 -10.23
C GLY A 139 -4.91 21.69 -11.55
N MET A 140 -6.17 21.31 -11.80
CA MET A 140 -6.62 20.75 -13.08
C MET A 140 -6.53 21.76 -14.23
N GLY A 141 -6.64 23.05 -13.93
CA GLY A 141 -6.68 24.10 -14.94
C GLY A 141 -7.80 23.89 -15.97
N GLN A 142 -7.63 24.41 -17.19
CA GLN A 142 -8.72 24.40 -18.16
C GLN A 142 -8.94 23.05 -18.86
N ASN A 143 -7.86 22.29 -19.03
CA ASN A 143 -7.80 21.18 -19.99
C ASN A 143 -7.90 19.79 -19.35
N VAL A 144 -7.70 19.70 -18.03
CA VAL A 144 -7.75 18.41 -17.33
C VAL A 144 -9.17 18.15 -16.83
N LYS A 145 -9.66 16.93 -17.04
CA LYS A 145 -10.99 16.48 -16.63
C LYS A 145 -10.94 15.05 -16.13
N PHE A 146 -11.87 14.68 -15.26
CA PHE A 146 -12.19 13.29 -14.94
C PHE A 146 -13.02 12.67 -16.06
N CYS A 147 -12.60 11.51 -16.55
CA CYS A 147 -13.36 10.64 -17.42
C CYS A 147 -13.87 9.46 -16.62
N ILE A 148 -15.20 9.37 -16.47
CA ILE A 148 -15.85 8.32 -15.67
C ILE A 148 -16.01 7.07 -16.53
N GLN A 149 -15.37 5.98 -16.14
CA GLN A 149 -15.38 4.72 -16.89
C GLN A 149 -16.59 3.86 -16.52
N ARG A 150 -16.82 3.67 -15.22
CA ARG A 150 -17.90 2.81 -14.69
C ARG A 150 -18.44 3.44 -13.43
N VAL A 151 -19.75 3.36 -13.27
CA VAL A 151 -20.45 3.73 -12.04
C VAL A 151 -21.23 2.51 -11.58
N CYS A 152 -21.07 2.16 -10.31
CA CYS A 152 -21.81 1.10 -9.64
C CYS A 152 -22.66 1.71 -8.54
N GLU A 153 -23.83 1.14 -8.32
CA GLU A 153 -24.73 1.50 -7.24
C GLU A 153 -24.90 0.27 -6.34
N GLY A 154 -24.77 0.49 -5.03
CA GLY A 154 -25.02 -0.52 -4.01
C GLY A 154 -26.30 -0.22 -3.24
N ASP A 155 -26.53 -0.97 -2.18
CA ASP A 155 -27.65 -0.73 -1.27
C ASP A 155 -27.47 0.61 -0.51
N GLU A 156 -28.55 1.11 0.11
CA GLU A 156 -28.50 2.17 1.12
C GLU A 156 -27.79 3.49 0.71
N LEU A 157 -28.00 3.94 -0.53
CA LEU A 157 -27.40 5.18 -1.06
C LEU A 157 -25.87 5.14 -1.12
N ILE A 158 -25.32 3.97 -1.46
CA ILE A 158 -23.89 3.79 -1.71
C ILE A 158 -23.65 3.74 -3.21
N GLY A 159 -22.54 4.31 -3.66
CA GLY A 159 -22.11 4.18 -5.04
C GLY A 159 -20.59 4.19 -5.17
N ALA A 160 -20.11 3.74 -6.31
CA ALA A 160 -18.68 3.77 -6.62
C ALA A 160 -18.46 4.18 -8.06
N ALA A 161 -17.35 4.85 -8.33
CA ALA A 161 -16.93 5.19 -9.68
C ALA A 161 -15.46 4.86 -9.91
N ASN A 162 -15.19 4.26 -11.06
CA ASN A 162 -13.85 4.19 -11.62
C ASN A 162 -13.67 5.32 -12.62
N TRP A 163 -12.53 5.99 -12.53
CA TRP A 163 -12.21 7.13 -13.38
C TRP A 163 -10.74 7.14 -13.75
N HIS A 164 -10.41 7.93 -14.76
CA HIS A 164 -9.05 8.39 -15.04
C HIS A 164 -9.09 9.89 -15.37
N MET A 165 -7.95 10.55 -15.33
CA MET A 165 -7.87 11.95 -15.76
C MET A 165 -7.45 12.02 -17.22
N GLU A 166 -8.03 12.96 -17.95
CA GLU A 166 -7.71 13.25 -19.34
C GLU A 166 -7.27 14.69 -19.48
N TRP A 167 -6.26 14.93 -20.31
CA TRP A 167 -5.90 16.26 -20.81
C TRP A 167 -6.28 16.36 -22.28
N LYS A 168 -7.23 17.25 -22.62
CA LYS A 168 -7.75 17.38 -24.00
C LYS A 168 -8.13 16.02 -24.62
N ASP A 169 -8.96 15.26 -23.89
CA ASP A 169 -9.47 13.95 -24.29
C ASP A 169 -8.39 12.86 -24.48
N LYS A 170 -7.18 13.10 -23.97
CA LYS A 170 -6.09 12.11 -23.90
C LYS A 170 -5.87 11.69 -22.46
N GLN A 171 -5.97 10.39 -22.18
CA GLN A 171 -5.71 9.85 -20.85
C GLN A 171 -4.30 10.20 -20.37
N ILE A 172 -4.23 10.75 -19.15
CA ILE A 172 -2.98 11.04 -18.46
C ILE A 172 -2.47 9.74 -17.81
N PRO A 173 -1.23 9.31 -18.06
CA PRO A 173 -0.67 8.11 -17.44
C PRO A 173 -0.69 8.19 -15.91
N TYR A 174 -0.95 7.05 -15.26
CA TYR A 174 -0.93 6.90 -13.79
C TYR A 174 -1.93 7.79 -13.02
N THR A 175 -3.03 8.17 -13.66
CA THR A 175 -4.10 8.98 -13.03
C THR A 175 -5.42 8.23 -12.91
N ARG A 176 -5.37 6.89 -12.93
CA ARG A 176 -6.58 6.09 -12.66
C ARG A 176 -6.94 6.22 -11.19
N GLY A 177 -8.22 6.17 -10.88
CA GLY A 177 -8.69 6.19 -9.52
C GLY A 177 -10.02 5.49 -9.36
N CYS A 178 -10.34 5.21 -8.11
CA CYS A 178 -11.61 4.69 -7.67
C CYS A 178 -12.13 5.55 -6.52
N SER A 179 -13.40 5.89 -6.56
CA SER A 179 -14.05 6.64 -5.49
C SER A 179 -15.29 5.91 -5.04
N PHE A 180 -15.35 5.60 -3.76
CA PHE A 180 -16.51 5.06 -3.08
C PHE A 180 -17.23 6.19 -2.37
N PHE A 181 -18.55 6.22 -2.47
CA PHE A 181 -19.39 7.29 -2.00
C PHE A 181 -20.51 6.72 -1.13
N GLU A 182 -20.71 7.34 0.02
CA GLU A 182 -21.89 7.17 0.87
C GLU A 182 -22.67 8.49 0.83
N PHE A 183 -23.95 8.40 0.49
CA PHE A 183 -24.81 9.56 0.39
C PHE A 183 -25.88 9.59 1.49
N SER A 184 -26.48 10.77 1.69
CA SER A 184 -27.65 10.95 2.55
C SER A 184 -28.73 11.73 1.81
N LYS A 185 -29.98 11.60 2.27
CA LYS A 185 -31.12 12.37 1.75
C LYS A 185 -31.27 13.66 2.56
N LYS A 186 -31.36 14.80 1.86
CA LYS A 186 -31.72 16.11 2.43
C LYS A 186 -32.88 16.68 1.63
N GLY A 187 -34.09 16.44 2.14
CA GLY A 187 -35.32 16.67 1.38
C GLY A 187 -35.39 15.75 0.16
N GLU A 188 -35.61 16.33 -1.02
CA GLU A 188 -35.66 15.60 -2.29
C GLU A 188 -34.28 15.35 -2.92
N LYS A 189 -33.20 15.92 -2.34
CA LYS A 189 -31.84 15.80 -2.88
C LYS A 189 -31.06 14.69 -2.18
N ILE A 190 -30.19 14.04 -2.94
CA ILE A 190 -29.11 13.19 -2.41
C ILE A 190 -27.84 14.03 -2.35
N ILE A 191 -27.20 14.03 -1.19
CA ILE A 191 -25.95 14.77 -0.92
C ILE A 191 -24.86 13.81 -0.46
N LEU A 192 -23.62 14.12 -0.81
CA LEU A 192 -22.43 13.41 -0.40
C LEU A 192 -22.20 13.58 1.10
N LYS A 193 -22.20 12.46 1.81
CA LYS A 193 -21.91 12.39 3.24
C LYS A 193 -20.48 11.92 3.49
N LYS A 194 -20.04 10.91 2.73
CA LYS A 194 -18.69 10.39 2.84
C LYS A 194 -18.13 9.92 1.51
N ALA A 195 -16.85 10.16 1.28
CA ALA A 195 -16.12 9.60 0.14
C ALA A 195 -14.83 8.94 0.59
N GLN A 196 -14.52 7.78 0.04
CA GLN A 196 -13.19 7.17 0.11
C GLN A 196 -12.59 7.15 -1.29
N ILE A 197 -11.43 7.77 -1.46
CA ILE A 197 -10.81 8.01 -2.76
C ILE A 197 -9.43 7.34 -2.77
N VAL A 198 -9.26 6.42 -3.73
CA VAL A 198 -8.02 5.70 -3.96
C VAL A 198 -7.48 6.08 -5.34
N ILE A 199 -6.27 6.60 -5.37
CA ILE A 199 -5.60 7.03 -6.61
C ILE A 199 -4.45 6.08 -6.92
N GLU A 200 -4.26 5.82 -8.20
CA GLU A 200 -3.13 5.07 -8.70
C GLU A 200 -1.81 5.76 -8.35
N SER A 201 -0.89 5.04 -7.69
CA SER A 201 0.44 5.59 -7.41
C SER A 201 1.24 5.78 -8.71
N PRO A 202 1.93 6.92 -8.90
CA PRO A 202 2.85 7.11 -10.02
C PRO A 202 4.06 6.17 -9.92
N ILE A 203 4.42 5.73 -8.71
CA ILE A 203 5.47 4.74 -8.47
C ILE A 203 4.81 3.35 -8.48
N LYS A 204 5.43 2.39 -9.17
CA LYS A 204 4.92 1.01 -9.28
C LYS A 204 5.80 0.03 -8.51
N PRO A 205 5.77 0.00 -7.16
CA PRO A 205 6.67 -0.81 -6.37
C PRO A 205 6.24 -2.29 -6.29
N GLY A 206 5.41 -2.80 -7.21
CA GLY A 206 4.73 -4.09 -7.09
C GLY A 206 5.66 -5.25 -6.71
N THR A 207 6.79 -5.39 -7.39
CA THR A 207 7.79 -6.44 -7.06
C THR A 207 8.40 -6.28 -5.68
N VAL A 208 8.72 -5.04 -5.27
CA VAL A 208 9.30 -4.73 -3.97
C VAL A 208 8.29 -5.02 -2.86
N VAL A 209 7.04 -4.57 -3.02
CA VAL A 209 5.95 -4.81 -2.08
C VAL A 209 5.68 -6.31 -1.92
N LEU A 210 5.66 -7.07 -3.02
CA LEU A 210 5.46 -8.52 -2.95
C LEU A 210 6.65 -9.23 -2.26
N SER A 211 7.88 -8.80 -2.53
CA SER A 211 9.05 -9.34 -1.84
C SER A 211 9.02 -9.03 -0.34
N LEU A 212 8.64 -7.81 0.03
CA LEU A 212 8.51 -7.40 1.42
C LEU A 212 7.41 -8.21 2.12
N LEU A 213 6.24 -8.35 1.48
CA LEU A 213 5.14 -9.16 1.99
C LEU A 213 5.60 -10.60 2.23
N LYS A 214 6.29 -11.22 1.27
CA LYS A 214 6.84 -12.57 1.44
C LYS A 214 7.77 -12.68 2.66
N THR A 215 8.66 -11.70 2.84
CA THR A 215 9.59 -11.68 3.98
C THR A 215 8.84 -11.52 5.31
N VAL A 216 7.89 -10.58 5.37
CA VAL A 216 7.06 -10.35 6.57
C VAL A 216 6.23 -11.58 6.91
N THR A 217 5.59 -12.20 5.92
CA THR A 217 4.84 -13.45 6.09
C THR A 217 5.74 -14.56 6.61
N ALA A 218 6.92 -14.79 6.01
CA ALA A 218 7.84 -15.81 6.48
C ALA A 218 8.31 -15.57 7.92
N LEU A 219 8.54 -14.31 8.30
CA LEU A 219 8.86 -13.94 9.68
C LEU A 219 7.68 -14.22 10.62
N PHE A 220 6.47 -13.83 10.22
CA PHE A 220 5.27 -14.01 11.02
C PHE A 220 4.94 -15.48 11.25
N ASP A 221 5.08 -16.30 10.21
CA ASP A 221 4.87 -17.75 10.24
C ASP A 221 5.95 -18.47 11.05
N GLY A 222 7.18 -17.94 11.08
CA GLY A 222 8.27 -18.47 11.91
C GLY A 222 8.05 -18.25 13.42
N PHE A 223 7.29 -17.22 13.81
CA PHE A 223 7.06 -16.85 15.21
C PHE A 223 5.57 -16.58 15.53
N PRO A 224 4.66 -17.53 15.29
CA PRO A 224 3.22 -17.27 15.25
C PRO A 224 2.64 -16.76 16.57
N LYS A 225 3.12 -17.25 17.72
CA LYS A 225 2.68 -16.77 19.04
C LYS A 225 3.10 -15.32 19.30
N THR A 226 4.34 -14.98 18.93
CA THR A 226 4.87 -13.61 19.05
C THR A 226 4.12 -12.67 18.09
N THR A 227 3.82 -13.14 16.87
CA THR A 227 3.06 -12.41 15.87
C THR A 227 1.64 -12.13 16.33
N ASP A 228 0.91 -13.13 16.84
CA ASP A 228 -0.46 -12.95 17.34
C ASP A 228 -0.51 -11.91 18.47
N TRP A 229 0.46 -11.99 19.40
CA TRP A 229 0.61 -10.99 20.44
C TRP A 229 0.93 -9.59 19.88
N PHE A 230 1.85 -9.50 18.90
CA PHE A 230 2.22 -8.25 18.24
C PHE A 230 1.03 -7.61 17.50
N LEU A 231 0.26 -8.39 16.73
CA LEU A 231 -0.88 -7.90 15.96
C LEU A 231 -2.04 -7.45 16.85
N LYS A 232 -2.23 -8.07 18.02
CA LYS A 232 -3.24 -7.66 19.00
C LYS A 232 -2.88 -6.37 19.74
N SER A 233 -1.61 -6.07 19.91
CA SER A 233 -1.16 -4.94 20.72
C SER A 233 0.10 -4.25 20.16
N PRO A 234 0.05 -3.77 18.90
CA PRO A 234 1.25 -3.26 18.22
C PRO A 234 1.84 -2.06 18.96
N HIS A 235 0.99 -1.16 19.48
CA HIS A 235 1.44 0.03 20.21
C HIS A 235 2.28 -0.28 21.44
N ILE A 236 1.93 -1.34 22.18
CA ILE A 236 2.69 -1.76 23.37
C ILE A 236 4.06 -2.27 22.94
N VAL A 237 4.11 -3.10 21.89
CA VAL A 237 5.38 -3.63 21.37
C VAL A 237 6.28 -2.50 20.86
N PHE A 238 5.73 -1.57 20.08
CA PHE A 238 6.47 -0.41 19.60
C PHE A 238 6.97 0.48 20.73
N GLN A 239 6.17 0.74 21.76
CA GLN A 239 6.61 1.51 22.92
C GLN A 239 7.75 0.79 23.67
N TRP A 240 7.68 -0.53 23.78
CA TRP A 240 8.72 -1.34 24.41
C TRP A 240 10.02 -1.37 23.59
N LEU A 241 9.92 -1.59 22.28
CA LEU A 241 11.03 -1.51 21.33
C LEU A 241 11.65 -0.11 21.31
N TRP A 242 10.83 0.94 21.36
CA TRP A 242 11.30 2.32 21.43
C TRP A 242 12.07 2.61 22.72
N LYS A 243 11.62 2.08 23.86
CA LYS A 243 12.37 2.17 25.12
C LYS A 243 13.72 1.46 25.04
N ILE A 244 13.75 0.25 24.48
CA ILE A 244 15.01 -0.50 24.27
C ILE A 244 15.95 0.26 23.33
N TYR A 245 15.41 0.78 22.22
CA TYR A 245 16.16 1.61 21.28
C TYR A 245 16.77 2.84 21.96
N THR A 246 15.97 3.55 22.76
CA THR A 246 16.42 4.75 23.47
C THR A 246 17.54 4.43 24.47
N ILE A 247 17.49 3.27 25.14
CA ILE A 247 18.52 2.87 26.10
C ILE A 247 19.81 2.43 25.39
N LEU A 248 19.69 1.62 24.34
CA LEU A 248 20.85 0.95 23.72
C LEU A 248 21.47 1.76 22.57
N PHE A 249 20.64 2.36 21.72
CA PHE A 249 21.07 2.95 20.46
C PHE A 249 21.13 4.47 20.49
N ALA A 250 20.25 5.16 21.22
CA ALA A 250 20.33 6.63 21.33
C ALA A 250 21.71 7.16 21.76
N PRO A 251 22.42 6.60 22.76
CA PRO A 251 23.75 7.10 23.11
C PRO A 251 24.79 6.90 21.99
N ILE A 252 24.65 5.82 21.21
CA ILE A 252 25.52 5.53 20.06
C ILE A 252 25.24 6.52 18.93
N VAL A 253 23.96 6.75 18.62
CA VAL A 253 23.53 7.71 17.59
C VAL A 253 23.95 9.13 17.96
N ASP A 254 23.77 9.54 19.22
CA ASP A 254 24.20 10.85 19.71
C ASP A 254 25.73 11.03 19.69
N SER A 255 26.47 9.97 20.00
CA SER A 255 27.92 9.96 19.87
C SER A 255 28.35 10.12 18.40
N TYR A 256 27.71 9.36 17.51
CA TYR A 256 27.94 9.45 16.07
C TYR A 256 27.63 10.85 15.50
N LEU A 257 26.47 11.42 15.83
CA LEU A 257 26.11 12.79 15.41
C LEU A 257 27.10 13.84 15.93
N ARG A 258 27.57 13.71 17.18
CA ARG A 258 28.61 14.58 17.73
C ARG A 258 29.93 14.46 16.96
N LEU A 259 30.34 13.24 16.62
CA LEU A 259 31.55 13.00 15.81
C LEU A 259 31.45 13.69 14.45
N TRP A 260 30.30 13.58 13.77
CA TRP A 260 30.07 14.27 12.50
C TRP A 260 30.07 15.79 12.63
N SER A 261 29.52 16.32 13.73
CA SER A 261 29.54 17.76 13.99
C SER A 261 30.97 18.29 14.17
N LEU A 262 31.85 17.50 14.81
CA LEU A 262 33.27 17.83 14.95
C LEU A 262 33.99 17.77 13.61
N ALA A 263 33.75 16.73 12.82
CA ALA A 263 34.30 16.60 11.47
C ALA A 263 33.90 17.78 10.58
N ALA A 264 32.64 18.20 10.61
CA ALA A 264 32.14 19.36 9.86
C ALA A 264 32.82 20.68 10.29
N ARG A 265 33.06 20.88 11.60
CA ARG A 265 33.78 22.05 12.11
C ARG A 265 35.25 22.06 11.66
N LEU A 266 35.93 20.91 11.73
CA LEU A 266 37.31 20.78 11.26
C LEU A 266 37.43 21.06 9.76
N LEU A 267 36.52 20.52 8.95
CA LEU A 267 36.42 20.82 7.52
C LEU A 267 36.19 22.32 7.26
N SER A 268 35.32 22.97 8.05
CA SER A 268 35.07 24.41 7.95
C SER A 268 36.33 25.23 8.26
N TYR A 269 37.06 24.90 9.34
CA TYR A 269 38.32 25.58 9.66
C TYR A 269 39.38 25.38 8.58
N ALA A 270 39.53 24.16 8.06
CA ALA A 270 40.44 23.87 6.95
C ALA A 270 40.07 24.71 5.72
N TYR A 271 38.78 24.81 5.38
CA TYR A 271 38.30 25.68 4.31
C TYR A 271 38.64 27.16 4.55
N TYR A 272 38.42 27.68 5.76
CA TYR A 272 38.78 29.06 6.10
C TYR A 272 40.29 29.33 6.03
N ILE A 273 41.13 28.39 6.46
CA ILE A 273 42.59 28.49 6.35
C ILE A 273 43.01 28.52 4.88
N VAL A 274 42.45 27.63 4.05
CA VAL A 274 42.70 27.63 2.59
C VAL A 274 42.28 28.96 1.97
N LEU A 275 41.12 29.51 2.32
CA LEU A 275 40.67 30.83 1.86
C LEU A 275 41.61 31.96 2.32
N TYR A 276 42.10 31.90 3.55
CA TYR A 276 43.04 32.88 4.09
C TYR A 276 44.38 32.84 3.37
N ILE A 277 44.94 31.65 3.18
CA ILE A 277 46.17 31.41 2.41
C ILE A 277 45.98 31.87 0.97
N ALA A 278 44.89 31.48 0.31
CA ALA A 278 44.59 31.93 -1.05
C ALA A 278 44.52 33.46 -1.14
N LYS A 279 43.87 34.13 -0.18
CA LYS A 279 43.85 35.61 -0.12
C LYS A 279 45.22 36.24 0.13
N PHE A 280 46.13 35.55 0.81
CA PHE A 280 47.48 36.02 1.07
C PHE A 280 48.39 35.87 -0.16
N PHE A 281 48.25 34.77 -0.93
CA PHE A 281 49.08 34.48 -2.11
C PHE A 281 48.54 35.06 -3.42
N PHE A 282 47.23 35.26 -3.55
CA PHE A 282 46.59 35.82 -4.76
C PHE A 282 46.17 37.30 -4.58
N LYS A 283 46.92 38.04 -3.74
CA LYS A 283 46.80 39.50 -3.64
C LYS A 283 47.78 40.18 -4.59
#